data_AF-A0A1B8AVL5-F1
#
_entry.id   AF-A0A1B8AVL5-F1
#
_cell.length_a   1.000
_cell.length_b   1.000
_cell.length_c   1.000
_cell.angle_alpha   90.00
_cell.angle_beta   90.00
_cell.angle_gamma   90.00
#
_symmetry.space_group_name_H-M   'P 1'
#
loop_
_entity.id
_entity.type
_entity.pdbx_description
1 polymer ?
#
loop_
_entity_poly.entity_id
_entity_poly.type
_entity_poly.pdbx_seq_one_letter_code
_entity_poly.pdbx_strand_id
1 'polypeptide(L)'
;MKRHNAYATLITRDSYLPGVIILAYTLQRNNSAYPLVVLYTPNLPKEARRVLELEAPKCNMVLRECDHLLPPKNIKMTLIAERFADTWTKLRVFELFEYDAVCYLDADMAILDNMDVVFQCEEQLPNDWIAANHVCVCNLDSDSWAPEDWTAENCAYTPLSHPTALKKPLQPTETSPSPHKLLNGGMFIFHPSEDLWNRMLDVFNTTPLLSDFMFPDQDFLAFFFENKWYALGWQYNAIKTMRYWHPNIWRDEEVICLHYIVDKPWAKRVGLDGVAGYKGLDGVTHCWWWQLYQYWEDERTSDGKGGNEAISLLGKLIAPAYTMDSGVGYLQVALPVRA
;
A
#
# COMPACT_ATOMS: atom_id res chain seq x y z
N MET A 1 -10.02 25.51 -11.17
CA MET A 1 -9.16 25.75 -9.99
C MET A 1 -8.20 24.58 -9.89
N LYS A 2 -6.95 24.78 -9.43
CA LYS A 2 -6.05 23.66 -9.16
C LYS A 2 -6.61 22.92 -7.95
N ARG A 3 -7.00 21.66 -8.12
CA ARG A 3 -7.54 20.83 -7.02
C ARG A 3 -6.45 20.57 -5.99
N HIS A 4 -6.83 20.56 -4.72
CA HIS A 4 -5.96 20.35 -3.57
C HIS A 4 -6.01 18.88 -3.16
N ASN A 5 -5.28 18.02 -3.88
CA ASN A 5 -5.25 16.58 -3.62
C ASN A 5 -4.00 16.18 -2.83
N ALA A 6 -4.04 15.00 -2.20
CA ALA A 6 -2.89 14.42 -1.51
C ALA A 6 -2.85 12.89 -1.60
N TYR A 7 -1.65 12.34 -1.52
CA TYR A 7 -1.47 10.96 -1.12
C TYR A 7 -1.48 10.86 0.42
N ALA A 8 -1.87 9.72 0.96
CA ALA A 8 -1.81 9.45 2.39
C ALA A 8 -1.24 8.06 2.67
N THR A 9 -0.51 7.91 3.77
CA THR A 9 -0.07 6.62 4.29
C THR A 9 -0.10 6.63 5.82
N LEU A 10 -0.10 5.46 6.45
CA LEU A 10 -0.10 5.31 7.91
C LEU A 10 1.10 4.48 8.37
N ILE A 11 1.78 4.96 9.42
CA ILE A 11 2.82 4.20 10.12
C ILE A 11 2.56 4.14 11.62
N THR A 12 2.29 2.94 12.11
CA THR A 12 2.09 2.66 13.54
C THR A 12 3.26 1.90 14.16
N ARG A 13 4.17 1.36 13.34
CA ARG A 13 5.32 0.54 13.75
C ARG A 13 6.55 0.94 12.95
N ASP A 14 7.68 1.07 13.62
CA ASP A 14 8.97 1.41 13.01
C ASP A 14 9.45 0.36 11.99
N SER A 15 9.06 -0.90 12.14
CA SER A 15 9.35 -1.94 11.15
C SER A 15 8.83 -1.65 9.73
N TYR A 16 7.89 -0.72 9.57
CA TYR A 16 7.39 -0.24 8.27
C TYR A 16 8.04 1.06 7.79
N LEU A 17 8.91 1.68 8.60
CA LEU A 17 9.61 2.91 8.23
C LEU A 17 10.41 2.78 6.92
N PRO A 18 11.14 1.67 6.64
CA PRO A 18 11.78 1.50 5.33
C PRO A 18 10.81 1.61 4.17
N GLY A 19 9.62 1.03 4.30
CA GLY A 19 8.57 1.13 3.30
C GLY A 19 8.09 2.57 3.09
N VAL A 20 7.75 3.28 4.18
CA VAL A 20 7.29 4.69 4.09
C VAL A 20 8.33 5.60 3.44
N ILE A 21 9.62 5.42 3.79
CA ILE A 21 10.68 6.24 3.21
C ILE A 21 10.82 5.99 1.71
N ILE A 22 10.77 4.73 1.27
CA ILE A 22 10.83 4.40 -0.16
C ILE A 22 9.56 4.83 -0.89
N LEU A 23 8.38 4.72 -0.29
CA LEU A 23 7.14 5.25 -0.85
C LEU A 23 7.23 6.76 -1.10
N ALA A 24 7.61 7.53 -0.08
CA ALA A 24 7.77 8.99 -0.18
C ALA A 24 8.83 9.37 -1.22
N TYR A 25 9.99 8.71 -1.16
CA TYR A 25 11.07 8.92 -2.11
C TYR A 25 10.64 8.64 -3.55
N THR A 26 9.90 7.55 -3.77
CA THR A 26 9.47 7.17 -5.12
C THR A 26 8.36 8.06 -5.67
N LEU A 27 7.44 8.57 -4.84
CA LEU A 27 6.51 9.63 -5.26
C LEU A 27 7.27 10.87 -5.74
N GLN A 28 8.26 11.32 -4.97
CA GLN A 28 9.07 12.48 -5.31
C GLN A 28 9.91 12.24 -6.58
N ARG A 29 10.58 11.09 -6.68
CA ARG A 29 11.41 10.70 -7.83
C ARG A 29 10.61 10.64 -9.13
N ASN A 30 9.34 10.24 -9.06
CA ASN A 30 8.44 10.20 -10.21
C ASN A 30 7.68 11.53 -10.42
N ASN A 31 8.13 12.62 -9.80
CA ASN A 31 7.63 13.98 -9.98
C ASN A 31 6.14 14.14 -9.62
N SER A 32 5.67 13.49 -8.55
CA SER A 32 4.35 13.78 -7.99
C SER A 32 4.19 15.27 -7.69
N ALA A 33 3.09 15.86 -8.14
CA ALA A 33 2.71 17.24 -7.82
C ALA A 33 2.05 17.37 -6.44
N TYR A 34 1.66 16.25 -5.83
CA TYR A 34 0.89 16.18 -4.59
C TYR A 34 1.74 15.73 -3.40
N PRO A 35 1.49 16.26 -2.19
CA PRO A 35 2.20 15.83 -1.00
C PRO A 35 1.80 14.41 -0.58
N LEU A 36 2.68 13.77 0.20
CA LEU A 36 2.34 12.56 0.96
C LEU A 36 2.07 12.93 2.41
N VAL A 37 0.82 12.81 2.86
CA VAL A 37 0.49 12.91 4.28
C VAL A 37 0.85 11.60 4.98
N VAL A 38 1.84 11.66 5.87
CA VAL A 38 2.26 10.51 6.68
C VAL A 38 1.59 10.61 8.03
N LEU A 39 0.54 9.82 8.22
CA LEU A 39 -0.09 9.66 9.52
C LEU A 39 0.77 8.77 10.39
N TYR A 40 0.96 9.15 11.65
CA TYR A 40 1.68 8.33 12.62
C TYR A 40 1.06 8.42 14.02
N THR A 41 1.18 7.35 14.79
CA THR A 41 0.66 7.33 16.17
C THR A 41 1.68 7.89 17.17
N PRO A 42 1.23 8.43 18.33
CA PRO A 42 2.13 8.99 19.35
C PRO A 42 3.20 8.00 19.86
N ASN A 43 2.90 6.70 19.77
CA ASN A 43 3.76 5.61 20.21
C ASN A 43 4.87 5.27 19.21
N LEU A 44 4.89 5.89 18.02
CA LEU A 44 5.95 5.68 17.05
C LEU A 44 7.31 6.07 17.69
N PRO A 45 8.33 5.19 17.66
CA PRO A 45 9.62 5.45 18.28
C PRO A 45 10.23 6.78 17.85
N LYS A 46 10.91 7.46 18.78
CA LYS A 46 11.54 8.76 18.51
C LYS A 46 12.54 8.70 17.35
N GLU A 47 13.29 7.60 17.24
CA GLU A 47 14.22 7.40 16.11
C GLU A 47 13.48 7.32 14.78
N ALA A 48 12.33 6.63 14.72
CA ALA A 48 11.53 6.56 13.50
C ALA A 48 10.95 7.93 13.12
N ARG A 49 10.39 8.66 14.09
CA ARG A 49 9.94 10.05 13.89
C ARG A 49 11.06 10.97 13.42
N ARG A 50 12.27 10.79 13.95
CA ARG A 50 13.45 11.56 13.53
C ARG A 50 13.79 11.35 12.05
N VAL A 51 13.69 10.11 11.53
CA VAL A 51 13.87 9.86 10.09
C VAL A 51 12.76 10.54 9.28
N LEU A 52 11.50 10.44 9.71
CA LEU A 52 10.39 11.13 9.04
C LEU A 52 10.61 12.65 8.97
N GLU A 53 11.05 13.28 10.06
CA GLU A 53 11.38 14.72 10.11
C GLU A 53 12.52 15.09 9.17
N LEU A 54 13.56 14.25 9.09
CA LEU A 54 14.71 14.46 8.20
C LEU A 54 14.29 14.34 6.72
N GLU A 55 13.39 13.42 6.40
CA GLU A 55 12.98 13.12 5.02
C GLU A 55 11.83 14.01 4.54
N ALA A 56 10.98 14.53 5.42
CA ALA A 56 9.80 15.31 5.06
C ALA A 56 10.07 16.48 4.10
N PRO A 57 11.06 17.37 4.34
CA PRO A 57 11.36 18.46 3.40
C PRO A 57 11.96 17.99 2.07
N LYS A 58 12.47 16.76 1.99
CA LYS A 58 13.10 16.20 0.78
C LYS A 58 12.11 15.48 -0.12
N CYS A 59 11.08 14.88 0.47
CA CYS A 59 10.10 14.03 -0.24
C CYS A 59 8.68 14.61 -0.23
N ASN A 60 8.51 15.92 -0.03
CA ASN A 60 7.21 16.59 0.01
C ASN A 60 6.21 15.91 0.97
N MET A 61 6.68 15.53 2.18
CA MET A 61 5.82 14.89 3.16
C MET A 61 5.21 15.90 4.12
N VAL A 62 3.96 15.65 4.50
CA VAL A 62 3.26 16.32 5.60
C VAL A 62 3.12 15.32 6.74
N LEU A 63 3.80 15.56 7.85
CA LEU A 63 3.75 14.67 9.02
C LEU A 63 2.52 15.04 9.86
N ARG A 64 1.63 14.07 10.11
CA ARG A 64 0.41 14.26 10.89
C ARG A 64 0.29 13.21 12.00
N GLU A 65 0.46 13.63 13.24
CA GLU A 65 0.16 12.75 14.37
C GLU A 65 -1.35 12.46 14.43
N CYS A 66 -1.74 11.22 14.69
CA CYS A 66 -3.13 10.82 14.85
C CYS A 66 -3.31 9.84 16.02
N ASP A 67 -4.45 9.94 16.70
CA ASP A 67 -4.81 8.98 17.74
C ASP A 67 -5.13 7.61 17.15
N HIS A 68 -4.82 6.56 17.92
CA HIS A 68 -5.28 5.21 17.60
C HIS A 68 -6.82 5.20 17.44
N LEU A 69 -7.32 4.48 16.44
CA LEU A 69 -8.72 4.10 16.38
C LEU A 69 -8.85 2.70 16.96
N LEU A 70 -9.58 2.56 18.06
CA LEU A 70 -9.78 1.28 18.74
C LEU A 70 -11.25 0.90 18.68
N PRO A 71 -11.58 -0.40 18.54
CA PRO A 71 -12.97 -0.85 18.57
C PRO A 71 -13.62 -0.55 19.93
N PRO A 72 -14.95 -0.38 19.98
CA PRO A 72 -15.69 -0.23 21.22
C PRO A 72 -15.37 -1.34 22.25
N LYS A 73 -15.24 -0.96 23.53
CA LYS A 73 -14.82 -1.87 24.62
C LYS A 73 -15.72 -3.12 24.79
N ASN A 74 -16.97 -3.05 24.34
CA ASN A 74 -17.95 -4.13 24.41
C ASN A 74 -17.79 -5.18 23.30
N ILE A 75 -17.00 -4.92 22.26
CA ILE A 75 -16.71 -5.89 21.21
C ILE A 75 -15.54 -6.76 21.68
N LYS A 76 -15.86 -8.02 22.02
CA LYS A 76 -14.84 -9.01 22.35
C LYS A 76 -14.13 -9.43 21.07
N MET A 77 -13.06 -8.74 20.72
CA MET A 77 -12.10 -9.25 19.76
C MET A 77 -11.52 -10.54 20.35
N THR A 78 -11.80 -11.68 19.73
CA THR A 78 -11.17 -12.96 20.08
C THR A 78 -9.66 -12.72 20.03
N LEU A 79 -8.96 -13.03 21.13
CA LEU A 79 -7.53 -12.76 21.43
C LEU A 79 -6.49 -13.35 20.45
N ILE A 80 -6.88 -13.64 19.22
CA ILE A 80 -6.00 -14.13 18.15
C ILE A 80 -5.19 -12.98 17.51
N ALA A 81 -5.48 -11.70 17.79
CA ALA A 81 -4.74 -10.62 17.11
C ALA A 81 -4.62 -9.26 17.83
N GLU A 82 -3.86 -9.17 18.93
CA GLU A 82 -3.23 -7.91 19.36
C GLU A 82 -2.48 -7.19 18.21
N ARG A 83 -2.03 -7.95 17.19
CA ARG A 83 -1.42 -7.46 15.94
C ARG A 83 -2.32 -6.56 15.08
N PHE A 84 -3.63 -6.56 15.32
CA PHE A 84 -4.61 -5.78 14.55
C PHE A 84 -5.25 -4.63 15.34
N ALA A 85 -4.84 -4.41 16.60
CA ALA A 85 -5.35 -3.26 17.37
C ALA A 85 -5.06 -1.93 16.66
N ASP A 86 -3.96 -1.87 15.90
CA ASP A 86 -3.54 -0.68 15.17
C ASP A 86 -4.14 -0.58 13.76
N THR A 87 -4.66 -1.67 13.16
CA THR A 87 -5.10 -1.64 11.74
C THR A 87 -6.30 -0.75 11.51
N TRP A 88 -7.20 -0.65 12.49
CA TRP A 88 -8.32 0.29 12.46
C TRP A 88 -7.88 1.74 12.37
N THR A 89 -6.69 2.08 12.86
CA THR A 89 -6.13 3.43 12.77
C THR A 89 -5.99 3.88 11.31
N LYS A 90 -5.95 2.96 10.33
CA LYS A 90 -5.99 3.29 8.90
C LYS A 90 -7.19 4.17 8.55
N LEU A 91 -8.35 3.94 9.16
CA LEU A 91 -9.57 4.71 8.88
C LEU A 91 -9.43 6.21 9.23
N ARG A 92 -8.45 6.60 10.06
CA ARG A 92 -8.13 8.00 10.37
C ARG A 92 -7.76 8.83 9.14
N VAL A 93 -7.36 8.19 8.03
CA VAL A 93 -7.08 8.90 6.76
C VAL A 93 -8.31 9.62 6.21
N PHE A 94 -9.52 9.21 6.61
CA PHE A 94 -10.77 9.89 6.24
C PHE A 94 -10.95 11.24 6.93
N GLU A 95 -10.13 11.59 7.92
CA GLU A 95 -10.14 12.89 8.64
C GLU A 95 -9.31 13.99 7.96
N LEU A 96 -8.80 13.73 6.76
CA LEU A 96 -7.99 14.66 5.97
C LEU A 96 -8.87 15.66 5.18
N PHE A 97 -9.78 16.35 5.89
CA PHE A 97 -10.81 17.21 5.31
C PHE A 97 -10.29 18.44 4.56
N GLU A 98 -9.00 18.76 4.71
CA GLU A 98 -8.38 19.89 4.02
C GLU A 98 -8.10 19.62 2.52
N TYR A 99 -8.29 18.38 2.04
CA TYR A 99 -8.03 17.99 0.66
C TYR A 99 -9.33 17.72 -0.12
N ASP A 100 -9.32 18.00 -1.43
CA ASP A 100 -10.43 17.73 -2.34
C ASP A 100 -10.56 16.22 -2.61
N ALA A 101 -9.44 15.52 -2.81
CA ALA A 101 -9.37 14.07 -2.93
C ALA A 101 -8.09 13.53 -2.27
N VAL A 102 -8.19 12.33 -1.70
CA VAL A 102 -7.07 11.63 -1.08
C VAL A 102 -6.90 10.26 -1.73
N CYS A 103 -5.66 9.92 -2.10
CA CYS A 103 -5.26 8.57 -2.50
C CYS A 103 -4.46 7.93 -1.37
N TYR A 104 -5.06 6.97 -0.66
CA TYR A 104 -4.36 6.20 0.37
C TYR A 104 -3.45 5.16 -0.28
N LEU A 105 -2.25 4.98 0.27
CA LEU A 105 -1.27 3.98 -0.10
C LEU A 105 -0.71 3.31 1.17
N ASP A 106 -0.75 1.98 1.24
CA ASP A 106 -0.11 1.25 2.33
C ASP A 106 1.40 1.50 2.35
N ALA A 107 1.98 1.42 3.56
CA ALA A 107 3.38 1.73 3.81
C ALA A 107 4.38 0.79 3.09
N ASP A 108 3.92 -0.33 2.54
CA ASP A 108 4.70 -1.34 1.83
C ASP A 108 4.51 -1.26 0.30
N MET A 109 4.35 -0.04 -0.21
CA MET A 109 4.24 0.24 -1.64
C MET A 109 5.46 1.01 -2.17
N ALA A 110 5.72 0.90 -3.48
CA ALA A 110 6.70 1.73 -4.18
C ALA A 110 6.16 2.19 -5.54
N ILE A 111 6.46 3.45 -5.89
CA ILE A 111 6.02 4.07 -7.14
C ILE A 111 7.09 3.88 -8.23
N LEU A 112 6.70 3.29 -9.36
CA LEU A 112 7.59 2.99 -10.48
C LEU A 112 7.39 3.93 -11.68
N ASP A 113 6.25 4.62 -11.76
CA ASP A 113 5.93 5.65 -12.75
C ASP A 113 5.03 6.72 -12.10
N ASN A 114 4.86 7.89 -12.72
CA ASN A 114 4.06 8.98 -12.15
C ASN A 114 2.61 8.52 -11.89
N MET A 115 2.21 8.54 -10.61
CA MET A 115 0.91 8.04 -10.17
C MET A 115 -0.20 9.10 -10.23
N ASP A 116 0.10 10.37 -10.50
CA ASP A 116 -0.86 11.48 -10.41
C ASP A 116 -2.05 11.34 -11.35
N VAL A 117 -1.88 10.59 -12.43
CA VAL A 117 -2.96 10.19 -13.34
C VAL A 117 -4.14 9.52 -12.61
N VAL A 118 -3.89 8.88 -11.46
CA VAL A 118 -4.91 8.21 -10.67
C VAL A 118 -5.98 9.19 -10.17
N PHE A 119 -5.61 10.45 -9.89
CA PHE A 119 -6.55 11.47 -9.46
C PHE A 119 -7.54 11.87 -10.55
N GLN A 120 -7.32 11.56 -11.83
CA GLN A 120 -8.29 11.84 -12.89
C GLN A 120 -9.65 11.17 -12.65
N CYS A 121 -9.70 10.08 -11.88
CA CYS A 121 -10.96 9.41 -11.57
C CYS A 121 -11.86 10.23 -10.62
N GLU A 122 -11.31 11.22 -9.92
CA GLU A 122 -12.04 12.04 -8.94
C GLU A 122 -13.22 12.82 -9.55
N GLU A 123 -13.16 13.14 -10.86
CA GLU A 123 -14.25 13.84 -11.53
C GLU A 123 -15.51 12.98 -11.66
N GLN A 124 -15.33 11.65 -11.62
CA GLN A 124 -16.37 10.66 -11.79
C GLN A 124 -16.72 9.96 -10.46
N LEU A 125 -15.98 10.27 -9.38
CA LEU A 125 -16.16 9.66 -8.07
C LEU A 125 -17.22 10.44 -7.27
N PRO A 126 -18.36 9.82 -6.93
CA PRO A 126 -19.31 10.45 -6.01
C PRO A 126 -18.68 10.68 -4.63
N ASN A 127 -19.12 11.73 -3.93
CA ASN A 127 -18.54 12.14 -2.64
C ASN A 127 -18.59 11.07 -1.53
N ASP A 128 -19.52 10.12 -1.61
CA ASP A 128 -19.68 9.04 -0.63
C ASP A 128 -19.24 7.66 -1.15
N TRP A 129 -18.46 7.62 -2.23
CA TRP A 129 -17.92 6.41 -2.85
C TRP A 129 -16.39 6.35 -2.68
N ILE A 130 -15.81 5.18 -2.96
CA ILE A 130 -14.36 5.02 -3.13
C ILE A 130 -14.00 4.42 -4.49
N ALA A 131 -12.78 4.67 -4.96
CA ALA A 131 -12.20 3.96 -6.09
C ALA A 131 -11.03 3.09 -5.60
N ALA A 132 -10.99 1.81 -5.94
CA ALA A 132 -10.00 0.88 -5.42
C ALA A 132 -9.69 -0.25 -6.42
N ASN A 133 -8.78 -1.16 -6.08
CA ASN A 133 -8.52 -2.37 -6.86
C ASN A 133 -9.26 -3.57 -6.29
N HIS A 134 -9.53 -4.60 -7.10
CA HIS A 134 -10.06 -5.87 -6.60
C HIS A 134 -9.05 -6.59 -5.71
N VAL A 135 -9.55 -7.37 -4.75
CA VAL A 135 -8.73 -8.40 -4.10
C VAL A 135 -8.40 -9.49 -5.13
N CYS A 136 -7.15 -9.96 -5.14
CA CYS A 136 -6.82 -11.20 -5.84
C CYS A 136 -7.24 -12.39 -4.97
N VAL A 137 -8.27 -13.11 -5.42
CA VAL A 137 -8.84 -14.25 -4.69
C VAL A 137 -8.40 -15.60 -5.27
N CYS A 138 -7.35 -15.63 -6.10
CA CYS A 138 -6.99 -16.86 -6.83
C CYS A 138 -6.64 -18.05 -5.94
N ASN A 139 -6.10 -17.78 -4.74
CA ASN A 139 -5.66 -18.78 -3.76
C ASN A 139 -4.89 -19.96 -4.38
N LEU A 140 -3.96 -19.68 -5.31
CA LEU A 140 -3.23 -20.73 -6.05
C LEU A 140 -2.33 -21.59 -5.15
N ASP A 141 -2.11 -21.13 -3.92
CA ASP A 141 -1.33 -21.83 -2.90
C ASP A 141 -2.16 -22.75 -2.01
N SER A 142 -3.49 -22.75 -2.19
CA SER A 142 -4.44 -23.54 -1.38
C SER A 142 -4.35 -23.24 0.10
N ASP A 143 -4.27 -21.96 0.46
CA ASP A 143 -4.29 -21.50 1.84
C ASP A 143 -5.61 -21.90 2.52
N SER A 144 -5.51 -22.63 3.64
CA SER A 144 -6.67 -23.20 4.34
C SER A 144 -7.56 -22.19 5.06
N TRP A 145 -7.08 -20.96 5.22
CA TRP A 145 -7.83 -19.86 5.83
C TRP A 145 -8.71 -19.13 4.81
N ALA A 146 -8.46 -19.30 3.51
CA ALA A 146 -9.23 -18.61 2.47
C ALA A 146 -10.62 -19.24 2.31
N PRO A 147 -11.67 -18.43 2.05
CA PRO A 147 -13.00 -18.94 1.73
C PRO A 147 -13.02 -19.91 0.54
N GLU A 148 -14.00 -20.82 0.50
CA GLU A 148 -14.11 -21.85 -0.54
C GLU A 148 -14.31 -21.26 -1.95
N ASP A 149 -14.91 -20.08 -2.05
CA ASP A 149 -15.14 -19.38 -3.32
C ASP A 149 -13.95 -18.55 -3.80
N TRP A 150 -12.84 -18.53 -3.05
CA TRP A 150 -11.58 -17.94 -3.48
C TRP A 150 -10.81 -18.92 -4.37
N THR A 151 -11.07 -18.80 -5.68
CA THR A 151 -10.40 -19.59 -6.72
C THR A 151 -9.94 -18.70 -7.88
N ALA A 152 -9.07 -19.25 -8.72
CA ALA A 152 -8.62 -18.56 -9.94
C ALA A 152 -9.79 -18.19 -10.86
N GLU A 153 -10.78 -19.06 -11.01
CA GLU A 153 -11.95 -18.85 -11.87
C GLU A 153 -12.84 -17.71 -11.36
N ASN A 154 -12.90 -17.51 -10.04
CA ASN A 154 -13.69 -16.47 -9.40
C ASN A 154 -12.94 -15.15 -9.21
N CYS A 155 -11.69 -15.04 -9.67
CA CYS A 155 -10.91 -13.83 -9.53
C CYS A 155 -11.27 -12.79 -10.59
N ALA A 156 -11.53 -11.56 -10.16
CA ALA A 156 -11.90 -10.44 -11.04
C ALA A 156 -10.81 -10.09 -12.08
N TYR A 157 -9.56 -10.52 -11.85
CA TYR A 157 -8.44 -10.35 -12.77
C TYR A 157 -8.36 -11.43 -13.86
N THR A 158 -8.96 -12.60 -13.64
CA THR A 158 -8.91 -13.74 -14.56
C THR A 158 -9.49 -13.45 -15.95
N PRO A 159 -10.65 -12.79 -16.11
CA PRO A 159 -11.20 -12.51 -17.44
C PRO A 159 -10.49 -11.36 -18.17
N LEU A 160 -9.54 -10.67 -17.53
CA LEU A 160 -8.87 -9.51 -18.10
C LEU A 160 -7.69 -9.92 -18.99
N SER A 161 -7.28 -9.04 -19.90
CA SER A 161 -6.10 -9.25 -20.74
C SER A 161 -5.40 -7.93 -21.07
N HIS A 162 -4.08 -7.96 -21.23
CA HIS A 162 -3.33 -6.81 -21.70
C HIS A 162 -3.62 -6.52 -23.20
N PRO A 163 -3.73 -5.25 -23.63
CA PRO A 163 -3.61 -4.01 -22.85
C PRO A 163 -4.94 -3.50 -22.28
N THR A 164 -6.08 -4.13 -22.60
CA THR A 164 -7.41 -3.62 -22.23
C THR A 164 -7.61 -3.54 -20.72
N ALA A 165 -7.00 -4.44 -19.96
CA ALA A 165 -7.01 -4.49 -18.49
C ALA A 165 -6.51 -3.20 -17.82
N LEU A 166 -5.68 -2.40 -18.50
CA LEU A 166 -5.15 -1.14 -17.95
C LEU A 166 -6.23 -0.05 -17.82
N LYS A 167 -7.22 -0.08 -18.72
CA LYS A 167 -8.26 0.97 -18.85
C LYS A 167 -9.67 0.46 -18.60
N LYS A 168 -9.88 -0.86 -18.63
CA LYS A 168 -11.18 -1.51 -18.46
C LYS A 168 -11.09 -2.61 -17.39
N PRO A 169 -10.85 -2.25 -16.11
CA PRO A 169 -10.99 -3.21 -15.03
C PRO A 169 -12.44 -3.71 -14.96
N LEU A 170 -12.64 -4.92 -14.44
CA LEU A 170 -13.98 -5.46 -14.22
C LEU A 170 -14.70 -4.59 -13.18
N GLN A 171 -15.88 -4.06 -13.50
CA GLN A 171 -16.61 -3.23 -12.54
C GLN A 171 -17.49 -4.08 -11.62
N PRO A 172 -17.47 -3.86 -10.29
CA PRO A 172 -18.40 -4.51 -9.37
C PRO A 172 -19.82 -4.02 -9.67
N THR A 173 -20.79 -4.93 -9.61
CA THR A 173 -22.22 -4.64 -9.75
C THR A 173 -22.99 -5.36 -8.65
N GLU A 174 -24.23 -4.96 -8.41
CA GLU A 174 -25.10 -5.64 -7.44
C GLU A 174 -25.23 -7.15 -7.75
N THR A 175 -25.19 -7.52 -9.04
CA THR A 175 -25.28 -8.91 -9.52
C THR A 175 -23.95 -9.64 -9.61
N SER A 176 -22.83 -8.97 -9.33
CA SER A 176 -21.52 -9.61 -9.36
C SER A 176 -21.40 -10.67 -8.25
N PRO A 177 -20.63 -11.76 -8.45
CA PRO A 177 -20.37 -12.72 -7.40
C PRO A 177 -19.58 -12.05 -6.25
N SER A 178 -19.69 -12.62 -5.04
CA SER A 178 -19.08 -12.07 -3.81
C SER A 178 -17.60 -11.69 -3.99
N PRO A 179 -16.73 -12.54 -4.57
CA PRO A 179 -15.32 -12.20 -4.71
C PRO A 179 -15.03 -10.97 -5.60
N HIS A 180 -15.91 -10.66 -6.56
CA HIS A 180 -15.78 -9.46 -7.41
C HIS A 180 -16.23 -8.17 -6.70
N LYS A 181 -16.81 -8.26 -5.50
CA LYS A 181 -17.19 -7.11 -4.69
C LYS A 181 -16.15 -6.77 -3.62
N LEU A 182 -15.13 -7.61 -3.47
CA LEU A 182 -14.04 -7.41 -2.52
C LEU A 182 -13.00 -6.43 -3.09
N LEU A 183 -12.75 -5.36 -2.34
CA LEU A 183 -11.74 -4.37 -2.66
C LEU A 183 -10.47 -4.60 -1.84
N ASN A 184 -9.31 -4.30 -2.42
CA ASN A 184 -8.03 -4.34 -1.73
C ASN A 184 -7.82 -3.04 -0.93
N GLY A 185 -7.58 -3.17 0.38
CA GLY A 185 -7.45 -2.02 1.29
C GLY A 185 -6.09 -1.30 1.25
N GLY A 186 -5.20 -1.71 0.34
CA GLY A 186 -3.86 -1.13 0.21
C GLY A 186 -3.81 0.16 -0.60
N MET A 187 -4.69 0.33 -1.58
CA MET A 187 -4.84 1.57 -2.31
C MET A 187 -6.30 1.87 -2.59
N PHE A 188 -6.71 3.09 -2.26
CA PHE A 188 -8.02 3.61 -2.61
C PHE A 188 -8.03 5.14 -2.69
N ILE A 189 -8.96 5.68 -3.48
CA ILE A 189 -9.21 7.12 -3.64
C ILE A 189 -10.60 7.46 -3.13
N PHE A 190 -10.72 8.57 -2.43
CA PHE A 190 -11.98 9.04 -1.86
C PHE A 190 -11.99 10.56 -1.68
N HIS A 191 -13.18 11.11 -1.45
CA HIS A 191 -13.39 12.51 -1.08
C HIS A 191 -13.58 12.61 0.44
N PRO A 192 -12.60 13.12 1.21
CA PRO A 192 -12.76 13.28 2.65
C PRO A 192 -13.85 14.31 2.96
N SER A 193 -14.73 13.99 3.91
CA SER A 193 -15.70 14.94 4.45
C SER A 193 -16.10 14.54 5.87
N GLU A 194 -16.44 15.54 6.71
CA GLU A 194 -16.91 15.30 8.07
C GLU A 194 -18.14 14.37 8.07
N ASP A 195 -19.08 14.56 7.14
CA ASP A 195 -20.28 13.71 6.98
C ASP A 195 -19.92 12.25 6.67
N LEU A 196 -18.96 12.01 5.76
CA LEU A 196 -18.50 10.65 5.46
C LEU A 196 -17.85 10.01 6.69
N TRP A 197 -16.94 10.73 7.34
CA TRP A 197 -16.24 10.26 8.53
C TRP A 197 -17.19 9.94 9.67
N ASN A 198 -18.14 10.83 9.98
CA ASN A 198 -19.12 10.63 11.05
C ASN A 198 -19.98 9.39 10.80
N ARG A 199 -20.40 9.12 9.56
CA ARG A 199 -21.13 7.89 9.21
C ARG A 199 -20.26 6.64 9.34
N MET A 200 -19.01 6.70 8.88
CA MET A 200 -18.07 5.59 9.04
C MET A 200 -17.84 5.27 10.52
N LEU A 201 -17.66 6.31 11.34
CA LEU A 201 -17.43 6.17 12.76
C LEU A 201 -18.67 5.66 13.50
N ASP A 202 -19.87 6.09 13.12
CA ASP A 202 -21.13 5.55 13.65
C ASP A 202 -21.22 4.04 13.36
N VAL A 203 -21.09 3.64 12.09
CA VAL A 203 -21.11 2.23 11.68
C VAL A 203 -20.02 1.42 12.38
N PHE A 204 -18.80 1.93 12.46
CA PHE A 204 -17.69 1.31 13.19
C PHE A 204 -18.05 1.08 14.66
N ASN A 205 -18.69 2.05 15.32
CA ASN A 205 -19.02 1.92 16.73
C ASN A 205 -20.26 1.05 17.01
N THR A 206 -21.14 0.83 16.02
CA THR A 206 -22.42 0.14 16.23
C THR A 206 -22.53 -1.22 15.57
N THR A 207 -21.72 -1.53 14.53
CA THR A 207 -21.86 -2.77 13.78
C THR A 207 -21.46 -3.99 14.63
N PRO A 208 -22.25 -5.08 14.61
CA PRO A 208 -21.85 -6.32 15.28
C PRO A 208 -20.75 -7.08 14.51
N LEU A 209 -20.48 -6.70 13.26
CA LEU A 209 -19.59 -7.43 12.36
C LEU A 209 -18.10 -7.18 12.59
N LEU A 210 -17.72 -6.20 13.43
CA LEU A 210 -16.29 -5.88 13.64
C LEU A 210 -15.46 -7.08 14.12
N SER A 211 -16.05 -7.99 14.89
CA SER A 211 -15.36 -9.20 15.37
C SER A 211 -15.20 -10.28 14.30
N ASP A 212 -15.96 -10.18 13.21
CA ASP A 212 -16.02 -11.21 12.16
C ASP A 212 -15.09 -10.87 10.99
N PHE A 213 -14.61 -9.62 10.91
CA PHE A 213 -13.67 -9.17 9.90
C PHE A 213 -12.30 -9.82 10.07
N MET A 214 -11.91 -10.64 9.09
CA MET A 214 -10.63 -11.35 9.05
C MET A 214 -9.49 -10.43 8.62
N PHE A 215 -9.78 -9.49 7.72
CA PHE A 215 -8.90 -8.42 7.27
C PHE A 215 -9.50 -7.08 7.70
N PRO A 216 -9.19 -6.59 8.91
CA PRO A 216 -9.99 -5.57 9.60
C PRO A 216 -10.38 -4.36 8.77
N ASP A 217 -9.39 -3.56 8.35
CA ASP A 217 -9.61 -2.33 7.60
C ASP A 217 -10.20 -2.60 6.21
N GLN A 218 -9.72 -3.62 5.52
CA GLN A 218 -10.18 -3.99 4.18
C GLN A 218 -11.63 -4.46 4.17
N ASP A 219 -11.98 -5.38 5.07
CA ASP A 219 -13.33 -5.95 5.17
C ASP A 219 -14.33 -4.87 5.63
N PHE A 220 -13.92 -3.98 6.53
CA PHE A 220 -14.74 -2.83 6.90
C PHE A 220 -14.99 -1.88 5.72
N LEU A 221 -13.96 -1.57 4.92
CA LEU A 221 -14.12 -0.75 3.73
C LEU A 221 -15.04 -1.43 2.70
N ALA A 222 -14.87 -2.74 2.47
CA ALA A 222 -15.73 -3.51 1.57
C ALA A 222 -17.19 -3.55 2.05
N PHE A 223 -17.40 -3.69 3.36
CA PHE A 223 -18.72 -3.66 4.00
C PHE A 223 -19.37 -2.27 3.91
N PHE A 224 -18.65 -1.21 4.30
CA PHE A 224 -19.21 0.15 4.36
C PHE A 224 -19.51 0.72 2.98
N PHE A 225 -18.65 0.45 2.00
CA PHE A 225 -18.78 0.91 0.62
C PHE A 225 -19.40 -0.14 -0.30
N GLU A 226 -20.17 -1.09 0.23
CA GLU A 226 -20.88 -2.07 -0.59
C GLU A 226 -21.76 -1.34 -1.63
N ASN A 227 -21.57 -1.69 -2.91
CA ASN A 227 -22.21 -1.04 -4.07
C ASN A 227 -21.90 0.46 -4.24
N LYS A 228 -20.92 0.99 -3.49
CA LYS A 228 -20.45 2.39 -3.54
C LYS A 228 -18.96 2.48 -3.81
N TRP A 229 -18.49 1.65 -4.73
CA TRP A 229 -17.12 1.72 -5.22
C TRP A 229 -17.02 1.30 -6.67
N TYR A 230 -15.97 1.73 -7.35
CA TYR A 230 -15.63 1.23 -8.67
C TYR A 230 -14.15 0.86 -8.77
N ALA A 231 -13.86 -0.05 -9.69
CA ALA A 231 -12.54 -0.63 -9.85
C ALA A 231 -11.60 0.27 -10.67
N LEU A 232 -10.36 0.38 -10.20
CA LEU A 232 -9.23 1.00 -10.89
C LEU A 232 -8.38 -0.07 -11.62
N GLY A 233 -7.56 0.38 -12.57
CA GLY A 233 -6.63 -0.48 -13.30
C GLY A 233 -5.61 -1.14 -12.35
N TRP A 234 -5.24 -2.39 -12.63
CA TRP A 234 -4.36 -3.19 -11.78
C TRP A 234 -2.99 -2.53 -11.52
N GLN A 235 -2.51 -1.71 -12.46
CA GLN A 235 -1.23 -1.04 -12.38
C GLN A 235 -1.08 -0.09 -11.19
N TYR A 236 -2.19 0.40 -10.63
CA TYR A 236 -2.19 1.35 -9.53
C TYR A 236 -2.15 0.68 -8.15
N ASN A 237 -2.30 -0.65 -8.08
CA ASN A 237 -2.10 -1.48 -6.89
C ASN A 237 -1.68 -2.88 -7.36
N ALA A 238 -0.51 -2.92 -8.01
CA ALA A 238 0.03 -4.15 -8.57
C ALA A 238 0.62 -4.98 -7.43
N ILE A 239 -0.13 -5.97 -6.93
CA ILE A 239 0.41 -6.86 -5.89
C ILE A 239 1.48 -7.76 -6.51
N LYS A 240 2.62 -7.91 -5.83
CA LYS A 240 3.81 -8.58 -6.40
C LYS A 240 3.57 -10.00 -6.93
N THR A 241 2.61 -10.73 -6.38
CA THR A 241 2.28 -12.11 -6.80
C THR A 241 1.59 -12.16 -8.17
N MET A 242 0.95 -11.06 -8.60
CA MET A 242 0.33 -10.97 -9.94
C MET A 242 1.34 -11.20 -11.07
N ARG A 243 2.63 -10.93 -10.83
CA ARG A 243 3.70 -11.16 -11.79
C ARG A 243 3.75 -12.60 -12.28
N TYR A 244 3.43 -13.58 -11.42
CA TYR A 244 3.39 -15.00 -11.77
C TYR A 244 1.99 -15.63 -11.69
N TRP A 245 1.02 -15.00 -11.04
CA TRP A 245 -0.37 -15.47 -11.00
C TRP A 245 -1.26 -14.93 -12.13
N HIS A 246 -0.93 -13.76 -12.66
CA HIS A 246 -1.72 -13.08 -13.68
C HIS A 246 -0.87 -12.65 -14.90
N PRO A 247 -0.15 -13.58 -15.55
CA PRO A 247 0.71 -13.27 -16.71
C PRO A 247 -0.06 -12.73 -17.93
N ASN A 248 -1.38 -12.96 -17.98
CA ASN A 248 -2.29 -12.44 -18.99
C ASN A 248 -2.42 -10.91 -18.97
N ILE A 249 -2.26 -10.28 -17.80
CA ILE A 249 -2.37 -8.81 -17.64
C ILE A 249 -1.05 -8.14 -17.27
N TRP A 250 -0.17 -8.85 -16.56
CA TRP A 250 1.04 -8.27 -16.00
C TRP A 250 2.06 -7.91 -17.07
N ARG A 251 2.57 -6.68 -17.03
CA ARG A 251 3.71 -6.20 -17.80
C ARG A 251 4.59 -5.39 -16.84
N ASP A 252 5.88 -5.72 -16.75
CA ASP A 252 6.78 -5.06 -15.79
C ASP A 252 6.77 -3.53 -16.03
N GLU A 253 6.73 -3.10 -17.30
CA GLU A 253 6.68 -1.72 -17.78
C GLU A 253 5.35 -0.98 -17.56
N GLU A 254 4.27 -1.67 -17.20
CA GLU A 254 2.98 -1.05 -16.92
C GLU A 254 2.74 -0.86 -15.41
N VAL A 255 3.61 -1.36 -14.54
CA VAL A 255 3.47 -1.20 -13.09
C VAL A 255 3.68 0.27 -12.72
N ILE A 256 2.69 0.89 -12.08
CA ILE A 256 2.79 2.27 -11.57
C ILE A 256 3.03 2.27 -10.06
N CYS A 257 2.27 1.47 -9.31
CA CYS A 257 2.41 1.32 -7.87
C CYS A 257 2.45 -0.16 -7.52
N LEU A 258 3.61 -0.61 -7.02
CA LEU A 258 3.87 -2.00 -6.67
C LEU A 258 3.64 -2.20 -5.17
N HIS A 259 2.84 -3.20 -4.82
CA HIS A 259 2.45 -3.52 -3.45
C HIS A 259 3.13 -4.81 -2.96
N TYR A 260 3.97 -4.67 -1.93
CA TYR A 260 4.76 -5.75 -1.34
C TYR A 260 4.01 -6.50 -0.23
N ILE A 261 2.90 -7.15 -0.62
CA ILE A 261 2.07 -7.95 0.29
C ILE A 261 2.86 -9.10 0.96
N VAL A 262 2.34 -9.63 2.07
CA VAL A 262 2.92 -10.76 2.82
C VAL A 262 4.26 -10.41 3.46
N ASP A 263 5.38 -10.68 2.80
CA ASP A 263 6.74 -10.38 3.25
C ASP A 263 7.27 -9.09 2.61
N LYS A 264 8.14 -8.41 3.36
CA LYS A 264 8.66 -7.09 3.01
C LYS A 264 10.08 -7.17 2.44
N PRO A 265 10.40 -6.42 1.37
CA PRO A 265 11.73 -6.49 0.75
C PRO A 265 12.87 -6.13 1.69
N TRP A 266 12.65 -5.20 2.62
CA TRP A 266 13.66 -4.79 3.59
C TRP A 266 14.02 -5.88 4.61
N ALA A 267 13.24 -6.95 4.73
CA ALA A 267 13.52 -8.04 5.66
C ALA A 267 14.67 -8.97 5.21
N LYS A 268 14.99 -9.01 3.90
CA LYS A 268 16.04 -9.88 3.35
C LYS A 268 16.61 -9.33 2.03
N ARG A 269 17.94 -9.34 1.88
CA ARG A 269 18.61 -9.07 0.59
C ARG A 269 18.42 -10.22 -0.41
N VAL A 270 18.36 -9.91 -1.71
CA VAL A 270 18.24 -10.92 -2.77
C VAL A 270 19.61 -11.47 -3.15
N GLY A 271 19.85 -12.75 -2.88
CA GLY A 271 21.08 -13.45 -3.28
C GLY A 271 21.16 -13.66 -4.79
N LEU A 272 22.32 -14.12 -5.30
CA LEU A 272 22.48 -14.45 -6.73
C LEU A 272 21.56 -15.58 -7.22
N ASP A 273 20.99 -16.37 -6.30
CA ASP A 273 19.97 -17.37 -6.61
C ASP A 273 18.62 -16.74 -7.01
N GLY A 274 18.44 -15.44 -6.79
CA GLY A 274 17.19 -14.72 -7.07
C GLY A 274 16.04 -15.12 -6.14
N VAL A 275 16.30 -15.89 -5.08
CA VAL A 275 15.25 -16.40 -4.20
C VAL A 275 14.93 -15.36 -3.14
N ALA A 276 13.80 -14.68 -3.33
CA ALA A 276 13.28 -13.72 -2.37
C ALA A 276 11.77 -13.83 -2.22
N GLY A 277 11.31 -13.30 -1.09
CA GLY A 277 9.92 -13.21 -0.70
C GLY A 277 9.14 -14.51 -0.67
N TYR A 278 7.83 -14.38 -0.89
CA TYR A 278 6.86 -15.43 -0.68
C TYR A 278 7.11 -16.59 -1.65
N LYS A 279 7.30 -17.80 -1.09
CA LYS A 279 7.69 -19.01 -1.82
C LYS A 279 8.98 -18.89 -2.66
N GLY A 280 9.77 -17.82 -2.48
CA GLY A 280 11.01 -17.61 -3.22
C GLY A 280 10.82 -17.09 -4.66
N LEU A 281 9.63 -16.58 -5.00
CA LEU A 281 9.27 -16.17 -6.36
C LEU A 281 9.35 -14.65 -6.60
N ASP A 282 9.63 -13.86 -5.57
CA ASP A 282 9.57 -12.40 -5.61
C ASP A 282 10.94 -11.74 -5.85
N GLY A 283 11.95 -12.51 -6.28
CA GLY A 283 13.32 -12.04 -6.51
C GLY A 283 13.40 -10.74 -7.31
N VAL A 284 12.70 -10.70 -8.44
CA VAL A 284 12.69 -9.54 -9.35
C VAL A 284 12.10 -8.30 -8.68
N THR A 285 10.92 -8.41 -8.09
CA THR A 285 10.23 -7.26 -7.48
C THR A 285 10.95 -6.78 -6.22
N HIS A 286 11.58 -7.68 -5.46
CA HIS A 286 12.44 -7.34 -4.32
C HIS A 286 13.73 -6.65 -4.76
N CYS A 287 14.35 -7.08 -5.87
CA CYS A 287 15.49 -6.37 -6.47
C CYS A 287 15.13 -4.94 -6.85
N TRP A 288 13.92 -4.69 -7.38
CA TRP A 288 13.47 -3.32 -7.66
C TRP A 288 13.40 -2.46 -6.40
N TRP A 289 12.89 -2.99 -5.28
CA TRP A 289 12.88 -2.26 -4.01
C TRP A 289 14.31 -1.94 -3.54
N TRP A 290 15.22 -2.92 -3.59
CA TRP A 290 16.62 -2.72 -3.20
C TRP A 290 17.35 -1.71 -4.09
N GLN A 291 17.03 -1.66 -5.37
CA GLN A 291 17.56 -0.65 -6.28
C GLN A 291 17.03 0.75 -5.95
N LEU A 292 15.74 0.87 -5.62
CA LEU A 292 15.15 2.14 -5.16
C LEU A 292 15.76 2.61 -3.83
N TYR A 293 16.00 1.68 -2.91
CA TYR A 293 16.72 1.95 -1.67
C TYR A 293 18.14 2.44 -1.94
N GLN A 294 18.87 1.81 -2.87
CA GLN A 294 20.22 2.25 -3.23
C GLN A 294 20.20 3.69 -3.77
N TYR A 295 19.26 4.02 -4.65
CA TYR A 295 19.14 5.39 -5.16
C TYR A 295 18.86 6.39 -4.05
N TRP A 296 17.96 6.07 -3.12
CA TRP A 296 17.71 6.89 -1.95
C TRP A 296 18.97 7.05 -1.09
N GLU A 297 19.68 5.97 -0.81
CA GLU A 297 20.90 5.97 0.02
C GLU A 297 22.02 6.82 -0.61
N ASP A 298 22.21 6.72 -1.92
CA ASP A 298 23.20 7.51 -2.66
C ASP A 298 22.88 9.03 -2.60
N GLU A 299 21.59 9.39 -2.76
CA GLU A 299 21.14 10.77 -2.60
C GLU A 299 21.34 11.27 -1.17
N ARG A 300 20.96 10.49 -0.15
CA ARG A 300 21.11 10.88 1.26
C ARG A 300 22.57 10.94 1.71
N THR A 301 23.43 10.13 1.15
CA THR A 301 24.88 10.25 1.38
C THR A 301 25.38 11.63 0.91
N SER A 302 24.82 12.13 -0.20
CA SER A 302 25.16 13.44 -0.75
C SER A 302 24.62 14.62 0.06
N ASP A 303 23.55 14.42 0.85
CA ASP A 303 22.96 15.43 1.75
C ASP A 303 23.79 15.70 3.03
N GLY A 304 24.88 14.97 3.25
CA GLY A 304 25.78 15.16 4.38
C GLY A 304 25.17 14.72 5.71
N LYS A 305 25.30 15.53 6.77
CA LYS A 305 25.02 15.10 8.15
C LYS A 305 23.59 14.57 8.35
N GLY A 306 22.59 15.26 7.81
CA GLY A 306 21.18 14.87 7.97
C GLY A 306 20.82 13.59 7.21
N GLY A 307 21.37 13.42 6.00
CA GLY A 307 21.17 12.19 5.24
C GLY A 307 21.91 10.99 5.84
N ASN A 308 23.15 11.17 6.31
CA ASN A 308 23.90 10.13 7.03
C ASN A 308 23.19 9.69 8.33
N GLU A 309 22.55 10.64 9.04
CA GLU A 309 21.72 10.32 10.21
C GLU A 309 20.51 9.45 9.81
N ALA A 310 19.80 9.82 8.74
CA ALA A 310 18.67 9.04 8.23
C ALA A 310 19.08 7.62 7.80
N ILE A 311 20.18 7.48 7.03
CA ILE A 311 20.74 6.19 6.61
C ILE A 311 21.09 5.33 7.84
N SER A 312 21.77 5.90 8.82
CA SER A 312 22.18 5.17 10.02
C SER A 312 21.00 4.64 10.83
N LEU A 313 19.94 5.45 10.98
CA LEU A 313 18.74 5.05 11.72
C LEU A 313 17.91 4.02 10.93
N LEU A 314 17.70 4.25 9.64
CA LEU A 314 16.95 3.33 8.77
C LEU A 314 17.67 1.99 8.60
N GLY A 315 19.00 2.02 8.55
CA GLY A 315 19.88 0.85 8.46
C GLY A 315 19.68 -0.19 9.57
N LYS A 316 19.17 0.23 10.75
CA LYS A 316 18.83 -0.68 11.86
C LYS A 316 17.58 -1.52 11.61
N LEU A 317 16.72 -1.09 10.68
CA LEU A 317 15.39 -1.66 10.42
C LEU A 317 15.34 -2.49 9.14
N ILE A 318 16.46 -2.58 8.42
CA ILE A 318 16.60 -3.33 7.19
C ILE A 318 17.61 -4.46 7.37
N ALA A 319 17.56 -5.46 6.49
CA ALA A 319 18.57 -6.51 6.49
C ALA A 319 19.98 -5.89 6.36
N PRO A 320 21.01 -6.40 7.05
CA PRO A 320 22.36 -5.88 6.91
C PRO A 320 22.93 -6.24 5.53
N ALA A 321 23.74 -5.35 4.97
CA ALA A 321 24.68 -5.73 3.93
C ALA A 321 25.86 -6.42 4.61
N TYR A 322 26.08 -7.71 4.34
CA TYR A 322 27.26 -8.39 4.89
C TYR A 322 28.49 -7.98 4.08
N THR A 323 29.54 -7.51 4.77
CA THR A 323 30.86 -7.29 4.16
C THR A 323 31.37 -8.62 3.60
N MET A 324 31.78 -8.57 2.33
CA MET A 324 31.98 -9.71 1.44
C MET A 324 33.22 -10.56 1.77
N ASP A 325 33.19 -11.35 2.85
CA ASP A 325 34.25 -12.34 3.12
C ASP A 325 34.07 -13.64 2.30
N SER A 326 32.92 -13.84 1.63
CA SER A 326 32.56 -15.09 0.95
C SER A 326 32.39 -15.01 -0.58
N GLY A 327 32.59 -13.84 -1.20
CA GLY A 327 32.51 -13.69 -2.67
C GLY A 327 31.11 -13.87 -3.29
N VAL A 328 30.04 -13.82 -2.51
CA VAL A 328 28.65 -13.92 -3.02
C VAL A 328 28.07 -12.52 -3.21
N GLY A 329 27.74 -12.16 -4.46
CA GLY A 329 27.08 -10.89 -4.79
C GLY A 329 25.58 -10.89 -4.44
N TYR A 330 24.93 -9.74 -4.64
CA TYR A 330 23.47 -9.63 -4.63
C TYR A 330 22.95 -9.56 -6.06
N LEU A 331 21.78 -10.14 -6.32
CA LEU A 331 21.16 -10.03 -7.63
C LEU A 331 20.74 -8.58 -7.87
N GLN A 332 21.10 -8.05 -9.03
CA GLN A 332 20.62 -6.75 -9.51
C GLN A 332 19.71 -6.96 -10.72
N VAL A 333 18.51 -6.41 -10.63
CA VAL A 333 17.54 -6.37 -11.73
C VAL A 333 17.14 -4.93 -11.91
N ALA A 334 17.27 -4.41 -13.12
CA ALA A 334 16.91 -3.03 -13.43
C ALA A 334 15.41 -2.79 -13.21
N LEU A 335 15.09 -1.57 -12.75
CA LEU A 335 13.71 -1.08 -12.73
C LEU A 335 13.09 -1.18 -14.12
N PRO A 336 11.79 -1.51 -14.21
CA PRO A 336 11.09 -1.45 -15.48
C PRO A 336 11.08 -0.01 -16.01
N VAL A 337 11.24 0.15 -17.31
CA VAL A 337 11.19 1.44 -17.99
C VAL A 337 10.08 1.39 -19.02
N ARG A 338 9.16 2.36 -18.95
CA ARG A 338 8.13 2.54 -19.97
C ARG A 338 8.80 3.07 -21.25
N ALA A 339 8.61 2.35 -22.36
CA ALA A 339 9.23 2.65 -23.64
C ALA A 339 8.73 3.95 -24.28
#